data_AF-A0A9W9DRC3-F1
#
_entry.id   AF-A0A9W9DRC3-F1
#
_cell.length_a   1.000
_cell.length_b   1.000
_cell.length_c   1.000
_cell.angle_alpha   90.00
_cell.angle_beta   90.00
_cell.angle_gamma   90.00
#
_symmetry.space_group_name_H-M   'P 1'
#
loop_
_entity.id
_entity.type
_entity.pdbx_description
1 polymer ?
#
loop_
_entity_poly.entity_id
_entity_poly.type
_entity_poly.pdbx_seq_one_letter_code
_entity_poly.pdbx_strand_id
1 'polypeptide(L)'
;MSKRVRIFDVDELSAHTSSSSCWISYKGKVYDVTGFLQDHPGGDDVLLKYAGQDVEKVMKDKNEHEHSESAYDILDEYVLGRLGSTENIVRDDWEADDDFDPDATDAVEDLKKHHFLDLQQPLLPQLWYANFSKAYYLRQVHQPRHLSDSARLFGPEYLEVFTKAKWFVVPIFWLPITFYLFLRSALQFTTPLPPFMIDPTLPLSGIVNLPADSIFKTLICFFIGNFIWTLLEYIFHRFLFHVDYYLPDKPIFLLIHFLLHGVHHYVPMDRLRLVMPPPLFAMLEWPMTRLAYKLFPLPVANGIISGAFALYVLYDCMHYALHHTRLPVYMNEMKKYHLAHHYKNFDLGFGVTSKIWDIVFNTVLPV
;
A
#
# COMPACT_ATOMS: atom_id res chain seq x y z
N MET A 1 -19.66 18.76 17.58
CA MET A 1 -19.12 18.06 16.40
C MET A 1 -20.04 16.89 16.10
N SER A 2 -20.75 16.90 14.97
CA SER A 2 -21.52 15.72 14.54
C SER A 2 -20.55 14.54 14.41
N LYS A 3 -20.77 13.45 15.15
CA LYS A 3 -19.96 12.22 14.98
C LYS A 3 -20.17 11.76 13.54
N ARG A 4 -19.12 11.84 12.72
CA ARG A 4 -19.17 11.31 11.34
C ARG A 4 -19.55 9.84 11.41
N VAL A 5 -20.53 9.43 10.62
CA VAL A 5 -21.02 8.04 10.58
C VAL A 5 -19.90 7.12 10.14
N ARG A 6 -19.73 5.97 10.82
CA ARG A 6 -18.72 4.97 10.44
C ARG A 6 -19.17 4.20 9.21
N ILE A 7 -18.27 3.91 8.28
CA ILE A 7 -18.56 3.10 7.09
C ILE A 7 -17.91 1.73 7.25
N PHE A 8 -18.69 0.68 7.07
CA PHE A 8 -18.31 -0.72 7.24
C PHE A 8 -18.34 -1.46 5.92
N ASP A 9 -17.54 -2.51 5.85
CA ASP A 9 -17.58 -3.44 4.73
C ASP A 9 -18.67 -4.50 4.93
N VAL A 10 -19.22 -5.03 3.83
CA VAL A 10 -20.21 -6.11 3.89
C VAL A 10 -19.59 -7.41 4.42
N ASP A 11 -18.33 -7.69 4.11
CA ASP A 11 -17.66 -8.90 4.59
C ASP A 11 -17.42 -8.81 6.10
N GLU A 12 -17.15 -7.60 6.61
CA GLU A 12 -17.05 -7.34 8.04
C GLU A 12 -18.39 -7.59 8.73
N LEU A 13 -19.50 -7.07 8.21
CA LEU A 13 -20.84 -7.39 8.71
C LEU A 13 -21.07 -8.91 8.77
N SER A 14 -20.71 -9.63 7.69
CA SER A 14 -20.95 -11.07 7.56
C SER A 14 -20.18 -11.94 8.58
N ALA A 15 -19.19 -11.38 9.27
CA ALA A 15 -18.43 -12.09 10.30
C ALA A 15 -19.13 -12.09 11.68
N HIS A 16 -20.15 -11.26 11.89
CA HIS A 16 -20.84 -11.07 13.16
C HIS A 16 -22.14 -11.91 13.24
N THR A 17 -21.98 -13.23 13.33
CA THR A 17 -23.07 -14.22 13.20
C THR A 17 -23.42 -15.00 14.46
N SER A 18 -22.99 -14.56 15.66
CA SER A 18 -23.12 -15.35 16.90
C SER A 18 -23.84 -14.60 18.02
N SER A 19 -24.27 -15.31 19.06
CA SER A 19 -24.93 -14.69 20.22
C SER A 19 -24.03 -13.75 21.02
N SER A 20 -22.70 -13.89 20.91
CA SER A 20 -21.74 -12.97 21.49
C SER A 20 -21.37 -11.81 20.56
N SER A 21 -21.79 -11.87 19.29
CA SER A 21 -21.53 -10.84 18.29
C SER A 21 -22.51 -10.98 17.13
N CYS A 22 -23.65 -10.30 17.25
CA CYS A 22 -24.78 -10.39 16.32
C CYS A 22 -25.03 -9.02 15.70
N TRP A 23 -24.56 -8.83 14.47
CA TRP A 23 -24.83 -7.61 13.72
C TRP A 23 -25.83 -7.87 12.60
N ILE A 24 -26.57 -6.84 12.22
CA ILE A 24 -27.49 -6.86 11.08
C ILE A 24 -27.35 -5.58 10.29
N SER A 25 -27.81 -5.59 9.04
CA SER A 25 -28.00 -4.36 8.27
C SER A 25 -29.45 -4.14 7.87
N TYR A 26 -29.87 -2.88 7.88
CA TYR A 26 -31.21 -2.48 7.48
C TYR A 26 -31.16 -1.11 6.81
N LYS A 27 -31.68 -1.01 5.59
CA LYS A 27 -31.66 0.23 4.77
C LYS A 27 -30.26 0.87 4.68
N GLY A 28 -29.24 0.04 4.51
CA GLY A 28 -27.84 0.46 4.40
C GLY A 28 -27.19 0.95 5.70
N LYS A 29 -27.88 0.92 6.85
CA LYS A 29 -27.29 1.13 8.18
C LYS A 29 -26.86 -0.21 8.78
N VAL A 30 -25.80 -0.20 9.59
CA VAL A 30 -25.28 -1.37 10.33
C VAL A 30 -25.61 -1.22 11.80
N TYR A 31 -26.07 -2.31 12.42
CA TYR A 31 -26.55 -2.33 13.81
C TYR A 31 -25.90 -3.48 14.59
N ASP A 32 -25.48 -3.19 15.82
CA ASP A 32 -25.05 -4.22 16.78
C ASP A 32 -26.20 -4.54 17.73
N VAL A 33 -26.94 -5.60 17.41
CA VAL A 33 -28.10 -6.04 18.20
C VAL A 33 -27.73 -7.10 19.23
N THR A 34 -26.44 -7.33 19.49
CA THR A 34 -25.96 -8.34 20.45
C THR A 34 -26.58 -8.13 21.84
N GLY A 35 -26.62 -6.88 22.30
CA GLY A 35 -27.20 -6.53 23.59
C GLY A 35 -28.73 -6.60 23.62
N PHE A 36 -29.39 -6.61 22.47
CA PHE A 36 -30.85 -6.64 22.34
C PHE A 36 -31.41 -8.06 22.21
N LEU A 37 -30.56 -9.07 21.97
CA LEU A 37 -31.01 -10.46 21.71
C LEU A 37 -32.01 -10.97 22.75
N GLN A 38 -31.73 -10.77 24.05
CA GLN A 38 -32.59 -11.25 25.14
C GLN A 38 -33.85 -10.42 25.35
N ASP A 39 -33.84 -9.17 24.89
CA ASP A 39 -34.95 -8.22 25.04
C ASP A 39 -35.89 -8.24 23.82
N HIS A 40 -35.52 -8.97 22.75
CA HIS A 40 -36.31 -9.07 21.54
C HIS A 40 -37.63 -9.84 21.79
N PRO A 41 -38.82 -9.20 21.63
CA PRO A 41 -40.09 -9.85 21.92
C PRO A 41 -40.40 -11.08 21.06
N GLY A 42 -39.78 -11.19 19.88
CA GLY A 42 -39.90 -12.34 18.98
C GLY A 42 -38.94 -13.50 19.29
N GLY A 43 -38.12 -13.39 20.33
CA GLY A 43 -37.08 -14.36 20.70
C GLY A 43 -35.73 -14.10 20.02
N ASP A 44 -34.65 -14.53 20.67
CA ASP A 44 -33.27 -14.38 20.20
C ASP A 44 -32.97 -15.25 18.97
N ASP A 45 -33.58 -16.44 18.89
CA ASP A 45 -33.44 -17.38 17.76
C ASP A 45 -33.71 -16.72 16.39
N VAL A 46 -34.68 -15.82 16.31
CA VAL A 46 -35.06 -15.14 15.06
C VAL A 46 -33.99 -14.15 14.62
N LEU A 47 -33.40 -13.40 15.55
CA LEU A 47 -32.30 -12.47 15.26
C LEU A 47 -31.05 -13.24 14.84
N LEU A 48 -30.74 -14.34 15.53
CA LEU A 48 -29.58 -15.18 15.23
C LEU A 48 -29.65 -15.82 13.84
N LYS A 49 -30.85 -16.16 13.36
CA LYS A 49 -31.06 -16.65 11.98
C LYS A 49 -30.60 -15.65 10.90
N TYR A 50 -30.69 -14.35 11.19
CA TYR A 50 -30.33 -13.27 10.27
C TYR A 50 -29.05 -12.53 10.68
N ALA A 51 -28.31 -13.04 11.66
CA ALA A 51 -27.04 -12.46 12.08
C ALA A 51 -26.05 -12.44 10.90
N GLY A 52 -25.38 -11.30 10.72
CA GLY A 52 -24.47 -11.00 9.62
C GLY A 52 -25.14 -10.71 8.27
N GLN A 53 -26.46 -10.50 8.22
CA GLN A 53 -27.21 -10.34 6.97
C GLN A 53 -27.95 -8.99 6.86
N ASP A 54 -28.40 -8.68 5.65
CA ASP A 54 -29.38 -7.61 5.39
C ASP A 54 -30.79 -8.11 5.68
N VAL A 55 -31.49 -7.42 6.59
CA VAL A 55 -32.83 -7.80 7.05
C VAL A 55 -33.94 -6.99 6.38
N GLU A 56 -33.65 -6.14 5.38
CA GLU A 56 -34.65 -5.25 4.77
C GLU A 56 -35.83 -6.02 4.17
N LYS A 57 -35.59 -7.17 3.54
CA LYS A 57 -36.64 -8.00 2.96
C LYS A 57 -37.54 -8.60 4.05
N VAL A 58 -36.94 -9.12 5.11
CA VAL A 58 -37.65 -9.77 6.23
C VAL A 58 -38.44 -8.75 7.03
N MET A 59 -37.83 -7.59 7.31
CA MET A 59 -38.48 -6.47 8.01
C MET A 59 -39.68 -5.88 7.26
N LYS A 60 -39.80 -6.13 5.95
CA LYS A 60 -40.95 -5.72 5.12
C LYS A 60 -41.98 -6.84 4.91
N ASP A 61 -41.66 -8.08 5.28
CA ASP A 61 -42.54 -9.22 5.06
C ASP A 61 -43.68 -9.22 6.08
N LYS A 62 -44.90 -8.98 5.59
CA LYS A 62 -46.11 -8.96 6.41
C LYS A 62 -46.48 -10.35 6.98
N ASN A 63 -45.90 -11.42 6.43
CA ASN A 63 -46.15 -12.78 6.87
C ASN A 63 -45.19 -13.24 7.98
N GLU A 64 -44.02 -12.60 8.14
CA GLU A 64 -43.07 -12.93 9.21
C GLU A 64 -43.50 -12.27 10.53
N HIS A 65 -43.55 -10.93 10.62
CA HIS A 65 -44.20 -10.13 11.67
C HIS A 65 -44.05 -8.61 11.36
N GLU A 66 -45.10 -7.81 11.57
CA GLU A 66 -45.04 -6.36 11.37
C GLU A 66 -44.49 -5.66 12.63
N HIS A 67 -43.44 -4.86 12.46
CA HIS A 67 -42.83 -4.10 13.54
C HIS A 67 -43.51 -2.73 13.70
N SER A 68 -43.69 -2.27 14.94
CA SER A 68 -44.23 -0.93 15.22
C SER A 68 -43.19 0.17 14.93
N GLU A 69 -43.63 1.43 14.82
CA GLU A 69 -42.70 2.57 14.69
C GLU A 69 -41.69 2.62 15.84
N SER A 70 -42.14 2.36 17.08
CA SER A 70 -41.28 2.32 18.26
C SER A 70 -40.21 1.23 18.20
N ALA A 71 -40.45 0.13 17.49
CA ALA A 71 -39.42 -0.90 17.30
C ALA A 71 -38.27 -0.39 16.42
N TYR A 72 -38.57 0.44 15.42
CA TYR A 72 -37.53 1.09 14.60
C TYR A 72 -36.78 2.18 15.39
N ASP A 73 -37.45 2.88 16.31
CA ASP A 73 -36.79 3.83 17.21
C ASP A 73 -35.79 3.12 18.13
N ILE A 74 -36.17 1.96 18.70
CA ILE A 74 -35.27 1.11 19.49
C ILE A 74 -34.09 0.64 18.64
N LEU A 75 -34.32 0.18 17.40
CA LEU A 75 -33.24 -0.27 16.51
C LEU A 75 -32.20 0.84 16.26
N ASP A 76 -32.64 2.09 16.11
CA ASP A 76 -31.74 3.23 15.90
C ASP A 76 -30.82 3.52 17.11
N GLU A 77 -31.12 3.01 18.31
CA GLU A 77 -30.19 3.06 19.46
C GLU A 77 -28.97 2.16 19.28
N TYR A 78 -29.09 1.09 18.48
CA TYR A 78 -28.05 0.10 18.22
C TYR A 78 -27.23 0.39 16.96
N VAL A 79 -27.38 1.58 16.35
CA VAL A 79 -26.69 1.92 15.09
C VAL A 79 -25.19 2.10 15.30
N LEU A 80 -24.40 1.35 14.53
CA LEU A 80 -22.94 1.50 14.47
C LEU A 80 -22.51 2.45 13.36
N GLY A 81 -23.20 2.41 12.22
CA GLY A 81 -22.76 3.10 11.02
C GLY A 81 -23.57 2.75 9.79
N ARG A 82 -22.91 2.76 8.62
CA ARG A 82 -23.48 2.43 7.32
C ARG A 82 -22.61 1.45 6.56
N LEU A 83 -23.22 0.69 5.66
CA LEU A 83 -22.49 -0.14 4.70
C LEU A 83 -21.92 0.73 3.58
N GLY A 84 -20.69 0.44 3.19
CA GLY A 84 -20.06 0.98 2.01
C GLY A 84 -20.47 0.25 0.73
N SER A 85 -20.00 0.74 -0.41
CA SER A 85 -20.23 0.09 -1.70
C SER A 85 -19.48 -1.24 -1.81
N THR A 86 -20.15 -2.26 -2.36
CA THR A 86 -19.59 -3.57 -2.66
C THR A 86 -19.17 -3.73 -4.12
N GLU A 87 -19.36 -2.71 -4.95
CA GLU A 87 -19.06 -2.81 -6.37
C GLU A 87 -17.55 -2.77 -6.61
N ASN A 88 -17.07 -3.74 -7.40
CA ASN A 88 -15.69 -3.76 -7.90
C ASN A 88 -15.58 -2.88 -9.14
N ILE A 89 -14.55 -2.03 -9.19
CA ILE A 89 -14.25 -1.19 -10.36
C ILE A 89 -13.65 -2.02 -11.49
N VAL A 90 -12.80 -2.97 -11.15
CA VAL A 90 -12.14 -3.86 -12.11
C VAL A 90 -12.88 -5.19 -12.18
N ARG A 91 -12.97 -5.75 -13.39
CA ARG A 91 -13.63 -7.04 -13.64
C ARG A 91 -12.69 -8.19 -13.28
N ASP A 92 -13.26 -9.32 -12.87
CA ASP A 92 -12.49 -10.50 -12.47
C ASP A 92 -11.68 -11.11 -13.63
N ASP A 93 -12.12 -10.90 -14.88
CA ASP A 93 -11.48 -11.37 -16.11
C ASP A 93 -10.52 -10.33 -16.72
N TRP A 94 -10.13 -9.31 -15.96
CA TRP A 94 -9.25 -8.26 -16.45
C TRP A 94 -7.85 -8.79 -16.78
N GLU A 95 -7.35 -8.39 -17.95
CA GLU A 95 -5.99 -8.63 -18.40
C GLU A 95 -5.40 -7.34 -18.96
N ALA A 96 -4.11 -7.12 -18.70
CA ALA A 96 -3.38 -5.96 -19.23
C ALA A 96 -3.11 -6.12 -20.73
N ASP A 97 -3.51 -5.11 -21.51
CA ASP A 97 -3.04 -4.94 -22.87
C ASP A 97 -1.60 -4.37 -22.90
N ASP A 98 -0.97 -4.41 -24.08
CA ASP A 98 0.44 -4.01 -24.22
C ASP A 98 0.63 -2.48 -24.05
N ASP A 99 -0.42 -1.70 -24.28
CA ASP A 99 -0.45 -0.23 -24.24
C ASP A 99 -1.52 0.31 -23.28
N PHE A 100 -1.59 -0.29 -22.09
CA PHE A 100 -2.58 0.04 -21.07
C PHE A 100 -2.57 1.52 -20.67
N ASP A 101 -3.70 2.18 -20.89
CA ASP A 101 -3.98 3.55 -20.46
C ASP A 101 -5.47 3.64 -20.04
N PRO A 102 -5.78 3.78 -18.74
CA PRO A 102 -7.15 3.80 -18.27
C PRO A 102 -7.83 5.16 -18.52
N ASP A 103 -9.14 5.13 -18.79
CA ASP A 103 -9.95 6.35 -18.86
C ASP A 103 -10.00 7.08 -17.50
N ALA A 104 -10.12 8.40 -17.53
CA ALA A 104 -10.25 9.21 -16.32
C ALA A 104 -11.55 8.89 -15.57
N THR A 105 -11.43 8.72 -14.26
CA THR A 105 -12.56 8.48 -13.35
C THR A 105 -13.39 9.76 -13.20
N ASP A 106 -14.71 9.64 -13.34
CA ASP A 106 -15.64 10.71 -12.93
C ASP A 106 -15.67 10.79 -11.40
N ALA A 107 -15.01 11.82 -10.86
CA ALA A 107 -14.88 12.01 -9.43
C ALA A 107 -16.22 12.20 -8.69
N VAL A 108 -17.25 12.77 -9.34
CA VAL A 108 -18.55 12.99 -8.70
C VAL A 108 -19.30 11.67 -8.58
N GLU A 109 -19.36 10.92 -9.67
CA GLU A 109 -20.04 9.63 -9.68
C GLU A 109 -19.28 8.59 -8.84
N ASP A 110 -17.94 8.60 -8.82
CA ASP A 110 -17.14 7.73 -7.92
C ASP A 110 -17.46 8.01 -6.44
N LEU A 111 -17.45 9.27 -6.01
CA LEU A 111 -17.79 9.62 -4.62
C LEU A 111 -19.23 9.23 -4.25
N LYS A 112 -20.16 9.47 -5.18
CA LYS A 112 -21.59 9.16 -4.98
C LYS A 112 -21.85 7.65 -4.91
N LYS A 113 -21.12 6.86 -5.69
CA LYS A 113 -21.28 5.41 -5.76
C LYS A 113 -20.53 4.69 -4.67
N HIS A 114 -19.29 5.08 -4.43
CA HIS A 114 -18.40 4.36 -3.53
C HIS A 114 -18.38 4.95 -2.13
N HIS A 115 -18.59 6.26 -1.94
CA HIS A 115 -18.51 6.92 -0.62
C HIS A 115 -17.13 6.74 0.07
N PHE A 116 -16.05 6.78 -0.71
CA PHE A 116 -14.69 6.66 -0.20
C PHE A 116 -14.00 8.02 -0.07
N LEU A 117 -13.26 8.48 -1.08
CA LEU A 117 -12.56 9.76 -1.07
C LEU A 117 -13.03 10.65 -2.21
N ASP A 118 -13.26 11.92 -1.92
CA ASP A 118 -13.55 12.94 -2.93
C ASP A 118 -12.25 13.32 -3.65
N LEU A 119 -12.09 12.85 -4.88
CA LEU A 119 -10.91 13.11 -5.73
C LEU A 119 -10.76 14.59 -6.13
N GLN A 120 -11.79 15.41 -5.96
CA GLN A 120 -11.73 16.86 -6.23
C GLN A 120 -11.09 17.64 -5.08
N GLN A 121 -10.91 17.00 -3.93
CA GLN A 121 -10.43 17.61 -2.70
C GLN A 121 -9.11 16.98 -2.23
N PRO A 122 -8.34 17.66 -1.36
CA PRO A 122 -7.15 17.09 -0.76
C PRO A 122 -7.43 15.77 -0.01
N LEU A 123 -6.70 14.70 -0.34
CA LEU A 123 -6.98 13.36 0.18
C LEU A 123 -6.53 13.13 1.64
N LEU A 124 -5.40 13.70 2.09
CA LEU A 124 -4.89 13.41 3.43
C LEU A 124 -5.79 13.95 4.56
N PRO A 125 -6.36 15.17 4.48
CA PRO A 125 -7.35 15.60 5.47
C PRO A 125 -8.58 14.70 5.50
N GLN A 126 -9.01 14.17 4.36
CA GLN A 126 -10.15 13.26 4.30
C GLN A 126 -9.85 11.95 5.05
N LEU A 127 -8.66 11.38 4.85
CA LEU A 127 -8.19 10.20 5.58
C LEU A 127 -7.93 10.47 7.07
N TRP A 128 -7.35 11.62 7.41
CA TRP A 128 -7.08 12.01 8.80
C TRP A 128 -8.35 12.06 9.65
N TYR A 129 -9.45 12.53 9.05
CA TYR A 129 -10.78 12.61 9.67
C TYR A 129 -11.74 11.54 9.16
N ALA A 130 -11.24 10.49 8.53
CA ALA A 130 -12.05 9.40 8.04
C ALA A 130 -12.65 8.60 9.20
N ASN A 131 -13.81 8.01 8.97
CA ASN A 131 -14.41 7.03 9.87
C ASN A 131 -14.72 5.75 9.09
N PHE A 132 -13.72 5.22 8.41
CA PHE A 132 -13.81 3.94 7.69
C PHE A 132 -13.43 2.82 8.65
N SER A 133 -14.09 1.67 8.56
CA SER A 133 -13.48 0.45 9.08
C SER A 133 -12.26 0.09 8.22
N LYS A 134 -11.31 -0.62 8.82
CA LYS A 134 -10.15 -1.17 8.13
C LYS A 134 -10.54 -1.96 6.88
N ALA A 135 -11.53 -2.86 7.01
CA ALA A 135 -11.97 -3.72 5.92
C ALA A 135 -12.46 -2.88 4.74
N TYR A 136 -13.29 -1.88 5.01
CA TYR A 136 -13.82 -1.01 3.97
C TYR A 136 -12.73 -0.15 3.31
N TYR A 137 -11.82 0.40 4.11
CA TYR A 137 -10.67 1.13 3.59
C TYR A 137 -9.80 0.25 2.67
N LEU A 138 -9.46 -0.97 3.08
CA LEU A 138 -8.61 -1.87 2.30
C LEU A 138 -9.28 -2.30 0.99
N ARG A 139 -10.59 -2.55 1.00
CA ARG A 139 -11.35 -2.81 -0.22
C ARG A 139 -11.27 -1.63 -1.19
N GLN A 140 -11.45 -0.41 -0.69
CA GLN A 140 -11.53 0.77 -1.55
C GLN A 140 -10.17 1.30 -2.01
N VAL A 141 -9.15 1.27 -1.17
CA VAL A 141 -7.80 1.79 -1.51
C VAL A 141 -7.12 0.95 -2.60
N HIS A 142 -7.42 -0.35 -2.66
CA HIS A 142 -6.88 -1.27 -3.68
C HIS A 142 -7.74 -1.35 -4.95
N GLN A 143 -8.83 -0.59 -5.02
CA GLN A 143 -9.58 -0.43 -6.26
C GLN A 143 -9.07 0.83 -6.99
N PRO A 144 -8.39 0.68 -8.14
CA PRO A 144 -7.68 1.79 -8.77
C PRO A 144 -8.63 2.81 -9.40
N ARG A 145 -8.32 4.09 -9.21
CA ARG A 145 -8.91 5.26 -9.86
C ARG A 145 -7.88 5.94 -10.76
N HIS A 146 -8.34 6.73 -11.70
CA HIS A 146 -7.49 7.50 -12.59
C HIS A 146 -7.92 8.96 -12.67
N LEU A 147 -6.95 9.87 -12.62
CA LEU A 147 -7.15 11.31 -12.84
C LEU A 147 -6.20 11.77 -13.94
N SER A 148 -6.65 12.73 -14.75
CA SER A 148 -5.80 13.34 -15.78
C SER A 148 -4.59 14.07 -15.21
N ASP A 149 -4.75 14.64 -14.02
CA ASP A 149 -3.73 15.33 -13.25
C ASP A 149 -3.45 14.59 -11.94
N SER A 150 -2.26 14.79 -11.37
CA SER A 150 -1.90 14.17 -10.10
C SER A 150 -2.87 14.55 -8.97
N ALA A 151 -3.31 13.54 -8.21
CA ALA A 151 -4.25 13.74 -7.11
C ALA A 151 -3.68 14.71 -6.06
N ARG A 152 -4.51 15.56 -5.47
CA ARG A 152 -4.05 16.50 -4.42
C ARG A 152 -4.05 15.81 -3.05
N LEU A 153 -2.94 15.87 -2.30
CA LEU A 153 -2.85 15.25 -0.96
C LEU A 153 -3.06 16.26 0.16
N PHE A 154 -2.48 17.45 0.05
CA PHE A 154 -2.52 18.52 1.04
C PHE A 154 -3.47 19.65 0.65
N GLY A 155 -4.10 20.24 1.67
CA GLY A 155 -4.88 21.47 1.52
C GLY A 155 -4.02 22.63 1.04
N PRO A 156 -2.93 23.00 1.74
CA PRO A 156 -2.04 24.05 1.26
C PRO A 156 -1.19 23.59 0.07
N GLU A 157 -1.20 24.36 -1.03
CA GLU A 157 -0.50 24.02 -2.28
C GLU A 157 1.02 23.90 -2.10
N TYR A 158 1.62 24.73 -1.25
CA TYR A 158 3.06 24.70 -1.00
C TYR A 158 3.54 23.39 -0.34
N LEU A 159 2.64 22.57 0.23
CA LEU A 159 2.99 21.25 0.77
C LEU A 159 2.98 20.15 -0.30
N GLU A 160 2.33 20.37 -1.45
CA GLU A 160 2.25 19.37 -2.53
C GLU A 160 3.63 18.99 -3.08
N VAL A 161 4.59 19.92 -3.05
CA VAL A 161 5.96 19.69 -3.52
C VAL A 161 6.63 18.49 -2.83
N PHE A 162 6.29 18.22 -1.56
CA PHE A 162 6.84 17.10 -0.80
C PHE A 162 6.21 15.76 -1.14
N THR A 163 5.10 15.77 -1.88
CA THR A 163 4.36 14.57 -2.28
C THR A 163 4.57 14.18 -3.73
N LYS A 164 5.17 15.07 -4.54
CA LYS A 164 5.32 14.87 -5.99
C LYS A 164 6.77 14.49 -6.30
N ALA A 165 7.01 13.23 -6.59
CA ALA A 165 8.33 12.71 -6.94
C ALA A 165 8.35 12.26 -8.40
N LYS A 166 9.17 12.94 -9.22
CA LYS A 166 9.44 12.49 -10.61
C LYS A 166 10.37 11.27 -10.58
N TRP A 167 10.23 10.38 -11.55
CA TRP A 167 11.02 9.14 -11.62
C TRP A 167 12.54 9.36 -11.51
N PHE A 168 13.07 10.42 -12.14
CA PHE A 168 14.51 10.71 -12.15
C PHE A 168 15.05 11.26 -10.82
N VAL A 169 14.19 11.60 -9.85
CA VAL A 169 14.63 12.05 -8.52
C VAL A 169 15.39 10.93 -7.81
N VAL A 170 14.92 9.69 -7.94
CA VAL A 170 15.53 8.51 -7.31
C VAL A 170 16.99 8.31 -7.79
N PRO A 171 17.29 8.18 -9.10
CA PRO A 171 18.67 8.01 -9.54
C PRO A 171 19.55 9.23 -9.25
N ILE A 172 19.05 10.46 -9.40
CA ILE A 172 19.83 11.68 -9.12
C ILE A 172 20.27 11.73 -7.65
N PHE A 173 19.40 11.35 -6.72
CA PHE A 173 19.69 11.43 -5.30
C PHE A 173 20.54 10.24 -4.83
N TRP A 174 20.20 9.03 -5.23
CA TRP A 174 20.76 7.81 -4.64
C TRP A 174 21.97 7.24 -5.37
N LEU A 175 22.16 7.47 -6.68
CA LEU A 175 23.35 6.99 -7.39
C LEU A 175 24.65 7.64 -6.90
N PRO A 176 24.72 8.96 -6.60
CA PRO A 176 25.91 9.55 -6.01
C PRO A 176 26.29 8.93 -4.66
N ILE A 177 25.30 8.66 -3.80
CA ILE A 177 25.49 8.01 -2.50
C ILE A 177 25.98 6.57 -2.70
N THR A 178 25.35 5.83 -3.60
CA THR A 178 25.71 4.47 -3.99
C THR A 178 27.16 4.39 -4.44
N PHE A 179 27.56 5.27 -5.36
CA PHE A 179 28.91 5.36 -5.89
C PHE A 179 29.92 5.74 -4.81
N TYR A 180 29.57 6.70 -3.96
CA TYR A 180 30.41 7.11 -2.85
C TYR A 180 30.67 5.97 -1.85
N LEU A 181 29.64 5.19 -1.50
CA LEU A 181 29.77 4.01 -0.63
C LEU A 181 30.61 2.91 -1.27
N PHE A 182 30.51 2.73 -2.59
CA PHE A 182 31.37 1.81 -3.34
C PHE A 182 32.85 2.19 -3.20
N LEU A 183 33.19 3.46 -3.45
CA LEU A 183 34.56 3.96 -3.32
C LEU A 183 35.08 3.83 -1.88
N ARG A 184 34.24 4.13 -0.89
CA ARG A 184 34.59 3.93 0.52
C ARG A 184 34.90 2.47 0.83
N SER A 185 34.05 1.54 0.37
CA SER A 185 34.29 0.10 0.53
C SER A 185 35.66 -0.28 -0.05
N ALA A 186 35.95 0.11 -1.29
CA ALA A 186 37.18 -0.23 -1.98
C ALA A 186 38.42 0.29 -1.25
N LEU A 187 38.41 1.56 -0.80
CA LEU A 187 39.53 2.13 -0.05
C LEU A 187 39.65 1.55 1.36
N GLN A 188 38.54 1.22 2.01
CA GLN A 188 38.58 0.68 3.38
C GLN A 188 39.11 -0.74 3.46
N PHE A 189 39.19 -1.47 2.34
CA PHE A 189 39.93 -2.73 2.28
C PHE A 189 41.45 -2.54 2.32
N THR A 190 41.96 -1.34 2.08
CA THR A 190 43.41 -1.04 2.11
C THR A 190 43.81 -0.25 3.35
N THR A 191 43.00 0.75 3.72
CA THR A 191 43.28 1.64 4.85
C THR A 191 42.01 2.08 5.56
N PRO A 192 42.00 2.20 6.89
CA PRO A 192 40.90 2.84 7.60
C PRO A 192 40.66 4.26 7.07
N LEU A 193 39.39 4.63 6.91
CA LEU A 193 38.97 5.97 6.51
C LEU A 193 38.23 6.67 7.67
N PRO A 194 38.44 7.98 7.88
CA PRO A 194 37.66 8.76 8.83
C PRO A 194 36.18 8.85 8.41
N PRO A 195 35.25 9.13 9.34
CA PRO A 195 33.85 9.37 9.02
C PRO A 195 33.64 10.44 7.94
N PHE A 196 32.51 10.36 7.21
CA PHE A 196 32.14 11.31 6.15
C PHE A 196 32.27 12.79 6.54
N MET A 197 31.87 13.13 7.77
CA MET A 197 31.86 14.52 8.26
C MET A 197 33.26 15.13 8.46
N ILE A 198 34.33 14.31 8.51
CA ILE A 198 35.69 14.80 8.71
C ILE A 198 36.34 15.15 7.37
N ASP A 199 36.28 14.24 6.40
CA ASP A 199 36.76 14.47 5.04
C ASP A 199 35.87 13.72 4.04
N PRO A 200 34.86 14.39 3.47
CA PRO A 200 33.95 13.77 2.52
C PRO A 200 34.63 13.49 1.18
N THR A 201 35.71 14.19 0.84
CA THR A 201 36.35 14.11 -0.48
C THR A 201 37.38 12.99 -0.61
N LEU A 202 37.88 12.47 0.52
CA LEU A 202 38.93 11.46 0.55
C LEU A 202 38.64 10.21 -0.32
N PRO A 203 37.41 9.67 -0.36
CA PRO A 203 37.14 8.54 -1.24
C PRO A 203 37.21 8.86 -2.73
N LEU A 204 36.89 10.11 -3.09
CA LEU A 204 36.93 10.59 -4.48
C LEU A 204 38.36 10.83 -4.94
N SER A 205 39.24 11.34 -4.07
CA SER A 205 40.66 11.53 -4.40
C SER A 205 41.41 10.21 -4.59
N GLY A 206 40.96 9.14 -3.94
CA GLY A 206 41.53 7.80 -4.05
C GLY A 206 41.13 7.00 -5.30
N ILE A 207 40.23 7.52 -6.16
CA ILE A 207 39.64 6.76 -7.27
C ILE A 207 40.67 6.23 -8.28
N VAL A 208 41.75 6.99 -8.51
CA VAL A 208 42.78 6.67 -9.51
C VAL A 208 43.76 5.59 -9.05
N ASN A 209 43.82 5.29 -7.75
CA ASN A 209 44.84 4.42 -7.14
C ASN A 209 44.22 3.21 -6.41
N LEU A 210 43.04 2.75 -6.83
CA LEU A 210 42.37 1.60 -6.21
C LEU A 210 43.05 0.27 -6.58
N PRO A 211 43.53 -0.53 -5.61
CA PRO A 211 44.07 -1.85 -5.90
C PRO A 211 43.00 -2.78 -6.48
N ALA A 212 43.36 -3.58 -7.49
CA ALA A 212 42.45 -4.51 -8.15
C ALA A 212 41.81 -5.52 -7.19
N ASP A 213 42.56 -6.01 -6.20
CA ASP A 213 42.04 -6.91 -5.15
C ASP A 213 40.94 -6.25 -4.31
N SER A 214 41.10 -4.96 -3.97
CA SER A 214 40.09 -4.22 -3.22
C SER A 214 38.82 -3.99 -4.03
N ILE A 215 38.95 -3.68 -5.33
CA ILE A 215 37.81 -3.57 -6.25
C ILE A 215 37.07 -4.91 -6.33
N PHE A 216 37.80 -6.02 -6.48
CA PHE A 216 37.21 -7.36 -6.55
C PHE A 216 36.44 -7.72 -5.28
N LYS A 217 37.01 -7.46 -4.10
CA LYS A 217 36.32 -7.64 -2.80
C LYS A 217 35.06 -6.78 -2.69
N THR A 218 35.14 -5.52 -3.11
CA THR A 218 33.98 -4.61 -3.12
C THR A 218 32.90 -5.08 -4.10
N LEU A 219 33.25 -5.58 -5.28
CA LEU A 219 32.29 -6.13 -6.25
C LEU A 219 31.55 -7.35 -5.69
N ILE A 220 32.23 -8.24 -4.97
CA ILE A 220 31.57 -9.37 -4.28
C ILE A 220 30.54 -8.83 -3.28
N CYS A 221 30.93 -7.87 -2.44
CA CYS A 221 30.02 -7.24 -1.47
C CYS A 221 28.84 -6.56 -2.17
N PHE A 222 29.09 -5.87 -3.28
CA PHE A 222 28.08 -5.19 -4.10
C PHE A 222 27.04 -6.18 -4.64
N PHE A 223 27.46 -7.30 -5.23
CA PHE A 223 26.52 -8.30 -5.74
C PHE A 223 25.77 -9.05 -4.63
N ILE A 224 26.39 -9.24 -3.46
CA ILE A 224 25.66 -9.70 -2.26
C ILE A 224 24.58 -8.68 -1.88
N GLY A 225 24.91 -7.39 -1.92
CA GLY A 225 23.95 -6.30 -1.70
C GLY A 225 22.79 -6.30 -2.69
N ASN A 226 23.05 -6.52 -3.99
CA ASN A 226 22.00 -6.69 -4.99
C ASN A 226 21.07 -7.86 -4.62
N PHE A 227 21.64 -9.03 -4.31
CA PHE A 227 20.83 -10.18 -3.91
C PHE A 227 19.97 -9.89 -2.67
N ILE A 228 20.56 -9.29 -1.62
CA ILE A 228 19.84 -8.87 -0.41
C ILE A 228 18.70 -7.92 -0.75
N TRP A 229 18.91 -6.96 -1.66
CA TRP A 229 17.84 -6.05 -2.08
C TRP A 229 16.64 -6.78 -2.68
N THR A 230 16.84 -7.79 -3.54
CA THR A 230 15.69 -8.52 -4.12
C THR A 230 14.81 -9.16 -3.04
N LEU A 231 15.42 -9.62 -1.95
CA LEU A 231 14.69 -10.18 -0.81
C LEU A 231 14.01 -9.06 0.02
N LEU A 232 14.71 -7.94 0.24
CA LEU A 232 14.13 -6.79 0.94
C LEU A 232 12.95 -6.18 0.17
N GLU A 233 13.04 -6.09 -1.16
CA GLU A 233 11.94 -5.70 -2.04
C GLU A 233 10.70 -6.55 -1.76
N TYR A 234 10.85 -7.88 -1.85
CA TYR A 234 9.75 -8.81 -1.58
C TYR A 234 9.19 -8.65 -0.16
N ILE A 235 10.07 -8.55 0.85
CA ILE A 235 9.65 -8.42 2.25
C ILE A 235 8.91 -7.11 2.49
N PHE A 236 9.42 -5.98 2.00
CA PHE A 236 8.77 -4.69 2.16
C PHE A 236 7.45 -4.65 1.41
N HIS A 237 7.42 -5.13 0.17
CA HIS A 237 6.20 -5.11 -0.62
C HIS A 237 5.11 -5.97 0.04
N ARG A 238 5.42 -7.20 0.45
CA ARG A 238 4.44 -8.12 1.04
C ARG A 238 4.04 -7.78 2.48
N PHE A 239 4.99 -7.42 3.34
CA PHE A 239 4.72 -7.36 4.79
C PHE A 239 4.66 -5.95 5.36
N LEU A 240 5.10 -4.93 4.61
CA LEU A 240 5.06 -3.54 5.04
C LEU A 240 4.10 -2.70 4.18
N PHE A 241 4.20 -2.82 2.86
CA PHE A 241 3.36 -2.09 1.92
C PHE A 241 1.95 -2.69 1.90
N HIS A 242 1.84 -4.03 1.86
CA HIS A 242 0.59 -4.78 2.09
C HIS A 242 0.46 -5.30 3.53
N VAL A 243 0.64 -4.41 4.53
CA VAL A 243 0.44 -4.78 5.94
C VAL A 243 -1.03 -5.09 6.29
N ASP A 244 -1.96 -4.73 5.39
CA ASP A 244 -3.38 -5.05 5.26
C ASP A 244 -4.00 -5.82 6.42
N TYR A 245 -3.71 -7.12 6.54
CA TYR A 245 -4.27 -7.98 7.57
C TYR A 245 -4.02 -7.45 9.00
N TYR A 246 -2.80 -7.01 9.28
CA TYR A 246 -2.35 -6.49 10.58
C TYR A 246 -2.57 -5.00 10.77
N LEU A 247 -3.11 -4.28 9.78
CA LEU A 247 -3.36 -2.86 9.87
C LEU A 247 -4.32 -2.57 11.04
N PRO A 248 -3.99 -1.68 11.99
CA PRO A 248 -4.95 -1.35 13.04
C PRO A 248 -6.09 -0.48 12.51
N ASP A 249 -7.30 -0.73 13.02
CA ASP A 249 -8.54 -0.08 12.59
C ASP A 249 -8.68 1.33 13.20
N LYS A 250 -7.77 2.23 12.84
CA LYS A 250 -7.80 3.66 13.21
C LYS A 250 -7.30 4.55 12.07
N PRO A 251 -7.85 5.77 11.91
CA PRO A 251 -7.53 6.66 10.78
C PRO A 251 -6.04 6.94 10.56
N ILE A 252 -5.27 7.10 11.64
CA ILE A 252 -3.82 7.35 11.54
C ILE A 252 -3.06 6.20 10.89
N PHE A 253 -3.46 4.95 11.13
CA PHE A 253 -2.81 3.80 10.50
C PHE A 253 -3.22 3.65 9.04
N LEU A 254 -4.50 3.91 8.72
CA LEU A 254 -4.97 3.96 7.33
C LEU A 254 -4.21 5.03 6.54
N LEU A 255 -3.96 6.20 7.14
CA LEU A 255 -3.17 7.26 6.54
C LEU A 255 -1.70 6.86 6.30
N ILE A 256 -1.06 6.21 7.28
CA ILE A 256 0.32 5.74 7.14
C ILE A 256 0.41 4.70 6.02
N HIS A 257 -0.52 3.73 5.98
CA HIS A 257 -0.62 2.76 4.89
C HIS A 257 -0.81 3.44 3.54
N PHE A 258 -1.71 4.43 3.46
CA PHE A 258 -1.94 5.21 2.26
C PHE A 258 -0.67 5.90 1.75
N LEU A 259 0.14 6.50 2.64
CA LEU A 259 1.37 7.18 2.27
C LEU A 259 2.51 6.22 1.88
N LEU A 260 2.54 4.99 2.41
CA LEU A 260 3.56 4.00 2.10
C LEU A 260 3.34 3.35 0.74
N HIS A 261 2.11 2.91 0.46
CA HIS A 261 1.80 2.20 -0.78
C HIS A 261 0.34 2.35 -1.25
N GLY A 262 -0.61 2.58 -0.35
CA GLY A 262 -2.03 2.65 -0.72
C GLY A 262 -2.34 3.74 -1.76
N VAL A 263 -1.66 4.89 -1.74
CA VAL A 263 -1.82 5.94 -2.77
C VAL A 263 -1.43 5.43 -4.16
N HIS A 264 -0.44 4.55 -4.24
CA HIS A 264 -0.01 3.97 -5.51
C HIS A 264 -1.05 3.01 -6.05
N HIS A 265 -1.62 2.11 -5.23
CA HIS A 265 -2.73 1.26 -5.67
C HIS A 265 -4.00 2.05 -6.00
N TYR A 266 -4.25 3.15 -5.27
CA TYR A 266 -5.45 3.95 -5.46
C TYR A 266 -5.40 4.79 -6.74
N VAL A 267 -4.21 5.30 -7.13
CA VAL A 267 -4.00 6.06 -8.37
C VAL A 267 -2.73 5.59 -9.10
N PRO A 268 -2.71 4.37 -9.66
CA PRO A 268 -1.49 3.70 -10.14
C PRO A 268 -0.81 4.40 -11.32
N MET A 269 -1.58 5.13 -12.13
CA MET A 269 -1.10 5.89 -13.28
C MET A 269 -0.73 7.35 -12.97
N ASP A 270 -0.72 7.75 -11.69
CA ASP A 270 -0.18 9.05 -11.30
C ASP A 270 1.35 9.04 -11.32
N ARG A 271 1.91 9.63 -12.38
CA ARG A 271 3.36 9.73 -12.65
C ARG A 271 4.18 10.38 -11.53
N LEU A 272 3.56 11.08 -10.59
CA LEU A 272 4.26 11.77 -9.49
C LEU A 272 4.10 11.08 -8.13
N ARG A 273 3.37 9.96 -8.06
CA ARG A 273 2.99 9.27 -6.81
C ARG A 273 3.32 7.78 -6.79
N LEU A 274 4.28 7.39 -7.62
CA LEU A 274 4.74 6.00 -7.72
C LEU A 274 6.07 5.80 -7.02
N VAL A 275 7.10 6.57 -7.41
CA VAL A 275 8.45 6.35 -6.88
C VAL A 275 8.56 6.82 -5.44
N MET A 276 9.36 6.12 -4.64
CA MET A 276 9.50 6.42 -3.22
C MET A 276 10.17 7.80 -3.03
N PRO A 277 9.52 8.78 -2.37
CA PRO A 277 10.17 10.06 -2.10
C PRO A 277 11.42 9.86 -1.22
N PRO A 278 12.54 10.57 -1.47
CA PRO A 278 13.78 10.36 -0.73
C PRO A 278 13.65 10.40 0.80
N PRO A 279 12.85 11.29 1.42
CA PRO A 279 12.66 11.25 2.87
C PRO A 279 12.03 9.94 3.38
N LEU A 280 11.10 9.36 2.62
CA LEU A 280 10.43 8.12 3.00
C LEU A 280 11.38 6.93 2.83
N PHE A 281 12.14 6.87 1.73
CA PHE A 281 13.18 5.86 1.57
C PHE A 281 14.26 5.96 2.66
N ALA A 282 14.72 7.18 2.99
CA ALA A 282 15.69 7.41 4.06
C ALA A 282 15.22 6.86 5.42
N MET A 283 13.92 6.97 5.72
CA MET A 283 13.32 6.39 6.92
C MET A 283 13.34 4.85 6.89
N LEU A 284 13.04 4.23 5.74
CA LEU A 284 12.98 2.78 5.58
C LEU A 284 14.37 2.12 5.51
N GLU A 285 15.34 2.76 4.86
CA GLU A 285 16.70 2.22 4.75
C GLU A 285 17.48 2.33 6.06
N TRP A 286 17.22 3.37 6.88
CA TRP A 286 17.99 3.63 8.10
C TRP A 286 18.15 2.42 9.02
N PRO A 287 17.10 1.67 9.42
CA PRO A 287 17.29 0.49 10.25
C PRO A 287 18.09 -0.62 9.53
N MET A 288 17.97 -0.74 8.21
CA MET A 288 18.66 -1.76 7.41
C MET A 288 20.16 -1.47 7.30
N THR A 289 20.54 -0.22 7.05
CA THR A 289 21.95 0.18 6.98
C THR A 289 22.62 0.10 8.34
N ARG A 290 21.91 0.47 9.43
CA ARG A 290 22.41 0.27 10.80
C ARG A 290 22.63 -1.20 11.15
N LEU A 291 21.72 -2.07 10.71
CA LEU A 291 21.89 -3.51 10.87
C LEU A 291 23.11 -4.02 10.10
N ALA A 292 23.30 -3.60 8.84
CA ALA A 292 24.47 -4.00 8.05
C ALA A 292 25.79 -3.60 8.72
N TYR A 293 25.91 -2.38 9.26
CA TYR A 293 27.11 -1.96 10.00
C TYR A 293 27.34 -2.68 11.33
N LYS A 294 26.29 -3.28 11.92
CA LYS A 294 26.40 -4.10 13.13
C LYS A 294 26.84 -5.53 12.80
N LEU A 295 26.39 -6.06 11.66
CA LEU A 295 26.65 -7.44 11.24
C LEU A 295 27.99 -7.62 10.53
N PHE A 296 28.46 -6.60 9.79
CA PHE A 296 29.62 -6.72 8.92
C PHE A 296 30.71 -5.70 9.24
N PRO A 297 31.99 -6.02 9.00
CA PRO A 297 33.07 -5.03 9.02
C PRO A 297 32.77 -3.85 8.08
N LEU A 298 33.22 -2.64 8.43
CA LEU A 298 32.92 -1.41 7.69
C LEU A 298 33.14 -1.49 6.16
N PRO A 299 34.24 -2.05 5.63
CA PRO A 299 34.44 -2.14 4.18
C PRO A 299 33.38 -3.03 3.51
N VAL A 300 33.02 -4.14 4.15
CA VAL A 300 32.02 -5.09 3.66
C VAL A 300 30.62 -4.48 3.72
N ALA A 301 30.26 -3.87 4.85
CA ALA A 301 28.96 -3.20 5.02
C ALA A 301 28.74 -2.11 3.96
N ASN A 302 29.75 -1.26 3.71
CA ASN A 302 29.65 -0.22 2.68
C ASN A 302 29.47 -0.79 1.26
N GLY A 303 30.14 -1.90 0.95
CA GLY A 303 29.99 -2.58 -0.34
C GLY A 303 28.60 -3.18 -0.51
N ILE A 304 28.07 -3.84 0.53
CA ILE A 304 26.71 -4.40 0.56
C ILE A 304 25.66 -3.30 0.42
N ILE A 305 25.76 -2.22 1.21
CA ILE A 305 24.81 -1.11 1.16
C ILE A 305 24.84 -0.43 -0.22
N SER A 306 26.03 -0.24 -0.80
CA SER A 306 26.18 0.28 -2.16
C SER A 306 25.44 -0.60 -3.18
N GLY A 307 25.65 -1.92 -3.13
CA GLY A 307 24.92 -2.87 -3.97
C GLY A 307 23.41 -2.80 -3.78
N ALA A 308 22.94 -2.80 -2.52
CA ALA A 308 21.52 -2.74 -2.23
C ALA A 308 20.88 -1.44 -2.75
N PHE A 309 21.54 -0.30 -2.59
CA PHE A 309 21.06 0.99 -3.09
C PHE A 309 21.04 1.04 -4.62
N ALA A 310 22.05 0.48 -5.29
CA ALA A 310 22.07 0.39 -6.74
C ALA A 310 20.85 -0.39 -7.27
N LEU A 311 20.52 -1.53 -6.63
CA LEU A 311 19.38 -2.33 -7.06
C LEU A 311 18.04 -1.73 -6.63
N TYR A 312 17.98 -0.98 -5.52
CA TYR A 312 16.83 -0.13 -5.19
C TYR A 312 16.52 0.89 -6.30
N VAL A 313 17.54 1.61 -6.77
CA VAL A 313 17.36 2.58 -7.86
C VAL A 313 16.85 1.88 -9.12
N LEU A 314 17.37 0.68 -9.44
CA LEU A 314 16.88 -0.12 -10.57
C LEU A 314 15.42 -0.54 -10.35
N TYR A 315 15.07 -1.03 -9.16
CA TYR A 315 13.72 -1.42 -8.77
C TYR A 315 12.72 -0.28 -8.98
N ASP A 316 13.00 0.91 -8.43
CA ASP A 316 12.04 2.02 -8.46
C ASP A 316 11.88 2.57 -9.90
N CYS A 317 12.97 2.61 -10.66
CA CYS A 317 12.93 2.96 -12.08
C CYS A 317 12.16 1.92 -12.92
N MET A 318 12.39 0.63 -12.65
CA MET A 318 11.68 -0.47 -13.32
C MET A 318 10.20 -0.43 -12.98
N HIS A 319 9.85 -0.27 -11.70
CA HIS A 319 8.49 -0.12 -11.24
C HIS A 319 7.77 1.03 -11.95
N TYR A 320 8.42 2.19 -12.05
CA TYR A 320 7.89 3.32 -12.81
C TYR A 320 7.65 2.99 -14.29
N ALA A 321 8.62 2.32 -14.92
CA ALA A 321 8.57 1.99 -16.34
C ALA A 321 7.51 0.91 -16.66
N LEU A 322 7.25 -0.02 -15.73
CA LEU A 322 6.18 -1.03 -15.88
C LEU A 322 4.80 -0.37 -16.00
N HIS A 323 4.56 0.76 -15.32
CA HIS A 323 3.31 1.51 -15.45
C HIS A 323 3.30 2.46 -16.65
N HIS A 324 4.40 3.18 -16.91
CA HIS A 324 4.35 4.39 -17.75
C HIS A 324 5.11 4.30 -19.08
N THR A 325 5.68 3.15 -19.41
CA THR A 325 6.53 2.99 -20.60
C THR A 325 6.09 1.81 -21.45
N ARG A 326 6.25 1.94 -22.77
CA ARG A 326 6.21 0.81 -23.70
C ARG A 326 7.56 0.10 -23.64
N LEU A 327 7.60 -1.01 -22.93
CA LEU A 327 8.81 -1.77 -22.67
C LEU A 327 9.16 -2.72 -23.83
N PRO A 328 10.43 -3.14 -23.94
CA PRO A 328 10.82 -4.17 -24.90
C PRO A 328 10.14 -5.51 -24.59
N VAL A 329 9.97 -6.36 -25.61
CA VAL A 329 9.18 -7.60 -25.55
C VAL A 329 9.54 -8.52 -24.38
N TYR A 330 10.82 -8.63 -24.02
CA TYR A 330 11.26 -9.48 -22.90
C TYR A 330 10.78 -9.01 -21.51
N MET A 331 10.30 -7.77 -21.40
CA MET A 331 9.73 -7.19 -20.17
C MET A 331 8.20 -7.16 -20.17
N ASN A 332 7.55 -7.50 -21.29
CA ASN A 332 6.08 -7.44 -21.37
C ASN A 332 5.42 -8.37 -20.36
N GLU A 333 5.98 -9.56 -20.14
CA GLU A 333 5.48 -10.49 -19.13
C GLU A 333 5.54 -9.87 -17.72
N MET A 334 6.63 -9.20 -17.38
CA MET A 334 6.76 -8.55 -16.07
C MET A 334 5.82 -7.34 -15.94
N LYS A 335 5.59 -6.60 -17.03
CA LYS A 335 4.59 -5.51 -17.08
C LYS A 335 3.19 -6.03 -16.80
N LYS A 336 2.77 -7.09 -17.51
CA LYS A 336 1.45 -7.70 -17.30
C LYS A 336 1.30 -8.27 -15.89
N TYR A 337 2.35 -8.91 -15.38
CA TYR A 337 2.38 -9.46 -14.03
C TYR A 337 2.19 -8.38 -12.96
N HIS A 338 2.93 -7.27 -13.06
CA HIS A 338 2.82 -6.17 -12.11
C HIS A 338 1.50 -5.42 -12.24
N LEU A 339 1.01 -5.17 -13.46
CA LEU A 339 -0.30 -4.54 -13.63
C LEU A 339 -1.43 -5.44 -13.12
N ALA A 340 -1.35 -6.76 -13.30
CA ALA A 340 -2.32 -7.68 -12.71
C ALA A 340 -2.28 -7.68 -11.17
N HIS A 341 -1.13 -7.42 -10.55
CA HIS A 341 -1.09 -7.20 -9.10
C HIS A 341 -1.93 -5.96 -8.69
N HIS A 342 -1.93 -4.88 -9.49
CA HIS A 342 -2.75 -3.69 -9.22
C HIS A 342 -4.24 -3.87 -9.54
N TYR A 343 -4.56 -4.51 -10.66
CA TYR A 343 -5.90 -4.51 -11.24
C TYR A 343 -6.66 -5.83 -11.06
N LYS A 344 -5.98 -6.94 -10.80
CA LYS A 344 -6.59 -8.28 -10.68
C LYS A 344 -6.51 -8.83 -9.26
N ASN A 345 -5.31 -8.88 -8.67
CA ASN A 345 -5.14 -9.43 -7.32
C ASN A 345 -3.89 -8.87 -6.62
N PHE A 346 -4.11 -7.98 -5.64
CA PHE A 346 -3.04 -7.35 -4.87
C PHE A 346 -2.47 -8.24 -3.74
N ASP A 347 -3.09 -9.39 -3.45
CA ASP A 347 -2.60 -10.37 -2.46
C ASP A 347 -1.51 -11.31 -3.03
N LEU A 348 -1.16 -11.17 -4.31
CA LEU A 348 -0.16 -11.96 -5.03
C LEU A 348 0.73 -11.05 -5.87
N GLY A 349 1.88 -11.55 -6.33
CA GLY A 349 2.74 -10.80 -7.25
C GLY A 349 3.56 -9.68 -6.61
N PHE A 350 4.17 -9.95 -5.46
CA PHE A 350 4.93 -8.95 -4.71
C PHE A 350 6.33 -8.68 -5.30
N GLY A 351 6.84 -9.55 -6.17
CA GLY A 351 8.09 -9.30 -6.88
C GLY A 351 7.86 -8.31 -8.03
N VAL A 352 8.65 -7.22 -8.08
CA VAL A 352 8.57 -6.20 -9.14
C VAL A 352 9.78 -6.29 -10.06
N THR A 353 10.99 -6.50 -9.53
CA THR A 353 12.19 -6.74 -10.35
C THR A 353 12.22 -8.15 -10.94
N SER A 354 11.67 -9.13 -10.23
CA SER A 354 11.59 -10.51 -10.67
C SER A 354 10.55 -11.30 -9.88
N LYS A 355 10.10 -12.44 -10.43
CA LYS A 355 9.17 -13.37 -9.78
C LYS A 355 9.84 -14.38 -8.83
N ILE A 356 11.16 -14.30 -8.64
CA ILE A 356 11.93 -15.35 -7.95
C ILE A 356 11.36 -15.61 -6.55
N TRP A 357 11.12 -14.56 -5.76
CA TRP A 357 10.62 -14.71 -4.40
C TRP A 357 9.13 -15.07 -4.34
N ASP A 358 8.33 -14.67 -5.33
CA ASP A 358 6.96 -15.16 -5.46
C ASP A 358 6.92 -16.67 -5.69
N ILE A 359 7.83 -17.21 -6.52
CA ILE A 359 7.95 -18.66 -6.73
C ILE A 359 8.39 -19.36 -5.44
N VAL A 360 9.41 -18.83 -4.76
CA VAL A 360 9.95 -19.41 -3.53
C VAL A 360 8.91 -19.45 -2.41
N PHE A 361 8.09 -18.41 -2.27
CA PHE A 361 7.12 -18.26 -1.18
C PHE A 361 5.67 -18.52 -1.62
N ASN A 362 5.46 -19.07 -2.80
CA ASN A 362 4.16 -19.43 -3.36
C ASN A 362 3.14 -18.28 -3.39
N THR A 363 3.58 -17.11 -3.86
CA THR A 363 2.74 -15.92 -4.08
C THR A 363 2.72 -15.50 -5.55
N VAL A 364 2.94 -16.44 -6.47
CA VAL A 364 2.89 -16.18 -7.92
C VAL A 364 1.47 -15.81 -8.33
N LEU A 365 1.33 -14.67 -9.00
CA LEU A 365 0.06 -14.24 -9.60
C LEU A 365 -0.18 -14.97 -10.93
N PRO A 366 -1.32 -15.68 -11.09
CA PRO A 366 -1.72 -16.27 -12.36
C PRO A 366 -2.19 -15.16 -13.33
N VAL A 367 -1.29 -14.77 -14.24
CA VAL A 367 -1.57 -13.75 -15.27
C VAL A 367 -2.16 -14.41 -16.48
#